data_AF-A0A3M1I424-F1
#
_entry.id   AF-A0A3M1I424-F1
#
_cell.length_a   1.000
_cell.length_b   1.000
_cell.length_c   1.000
_cell.angle_alpha   90.00
_cell.angle_beta   90.00
_cell.angle_gamma   90.00
#
_symmetry.space_group_name_H-M   'P 1'
#
loop_
_entity.id
_entity.type
_entity.pdbx_description
1 polymer ?
#
loop_
_entity_poly.entity_id
_entity_poly.type
_entity_poly.pdbx_seq_one_letter_code
_entity_poly.pdbx_strand_id
1 'polypeptide(L)'
;MNPLARTWKAAWRDTWLLFGQFRKPLTIFALTVLGGGALYYAIAQRVGEPVRGLSEAVYLVLTMSFLQPVGGFPHHPLLQAFYFIMPLVGIGVLAQGLAVFGNPEHVHALIHDCQR
;
A
#
# COMPACT_ATOMS: atom_id res chain seq x y z
N MET A 1 -10.25 10.04 40.82
CA MET A 1 -10.58 9.97 39.38
C MET A 1 -9.43 10.59 38.60
N ASN A 2 -8.59 9.77 37.98
CA ASN A 2 -7.26 10.20 37.52
C ASN A 2 -7.30 10.86 36.13
N PRO A 3 -6.84 12.10 35.98
CA PRO A 3 -6.88 12.84 34.71
C PRO A 3 -6.05 12.16 33.59
N LEU A 4 -5.04 11.37 33.97
CA LEU A 4 -4.18 10.57 33.08
C LEU A 4 -4.93 9.52 32.26
N ALA A 5 -5.97 8.89 32.83
CA ALA A 5 -6.74 7.86 32.13
C ALA A 5 -7.62 8.44 31.00
N ARG A 6 -7.93 9.75 31.08
CA ARG A 6 -8.78 10.44 30.11
C ARG A 6 -7.97 10.90 28.88
N THR A 7 -6.73 11.33 29.07
CA THR A 7 -5.81 11.70 27.99
C THR A 7 -5.32 10.49 27.18
N TRP A 8 -5.04 9.36 27.84
CA TRP A 8 -4.66 8.12 27.15
C TRP A 8 -5.78 7.58 26.24
N LYS A 9 -7.03 7.66 26.69
CA LYS A 9 -8.20 7.24 25.91
C LYS A 9 -8.48 8.17 24.73
N ALA A 10 -8.15 9.46 24.84
CA ALA A 10 -8.25 10.43 23.76
C ALA A 10 -7.18 10.19 22.67
N ALA A 11 -5.92 10.00 23.06
CA ALA A 11 -4.83 9.66 22.13
C ALA A 11 -5.08 8.35 21.38
N TRP A 12 -5.66 7.35 22.04
CA TRP A 12 -6.05 6.07 21.41
C TRP A 12 -7.16 6.24 20.36
N ARG A 13 -8.19 7.04 20.67
CA ARG A 13 -9.30 7.30 19.74
C ARG A 13 -8.82 8.06 18.50
N ASP A 14 -7.94 9.03 18.69
CA ASP A 14 -7.43 9.83 17.58
C ASP A 14 -6.43 9.04 16.73
N THR A 15 -5.66 8.12 17.33
CA THR A 15 -4.84 7.13 16.59
C THR A 15 -5.70 6.19 15.76
N TRP A 16 -6.86 5.76 16.29
CA TRP A 16 -7.80 4.89 15.58
C TRP A 16 -8.50 5.61 14.42
N LEU A 17 -8.78 6.91 14.58
CA LEU A 17 -9.34 7.78 13.53
C LEU A 17 -8.32 8.08 12.42
N LEU A 18 -7.04 8.23 12.78
CA LEU A 18 -5.93 8.38 11.83
C LEU A 18 -5.63 7.07 11.08
N PHE A 19 -5.71 5.92 11.75
CA PHE A 19 -5.58 4.59 11.12
C PHE A 19 -6.63 4.36 10.03
N GLY A 20 -7.82 4.98 10.16
CA GLY A 20 -8.85 4.98 9.14
C GLY A 20 -8.40 5.58 7.80
N GLN A 21 -7.48 6.54 7.81
CA GLN A 21 -6.93 7.15 6.60
C GLN A 21 -5.86 6.28 5.93
N PHE A 22 -5.11 5.48 6.69
CA PHE A 22 -4.16 4.50 6.17
C PHE A 22 -4.81 3.32 5.45
N ARG A 23 -6.08 3.03 5.77
CA ARG A 23 -6.81 1.94 5.12
C ARG A 23 -7.02 2.21 3.64
N LYS A 24 -7.19 3.46 3.20
CA LYS A 24 -7.41 3.78 1.78
C LYS A 24 -6.22 3.36 0.90
N PRO A 25 -4.98 3.85 1.11
CA PRO A 25 -3.83 3.46 0.29
C PRO A 25 -3.53 1.95 0.43
N LEU A 26 -3.67 1.37 1.63
CA LEU A 26 -3.46 -0.07 1.82
C LEU A 26 -4.50 -0.93 1.10
N THR A 27 -5.76 -0.50 1.06
CA THR A 27 -6.84 -1.21 0.35
C THR A 27 -6.63 -1.12 -1.15
N ILE A 28 -6.28 0.06 -1.68
CA ILE A 28 -5.95 0.24 -3.10
C ILE A 28 -4.76 -0.64 -3.49
N PHE A 29 -3.74 -0.72 -2.63
CA PHE A 29 -2.59 -1.58 -2.84
C PHE A 29 -2.98 -3.06 -2.85
N ALA A 30 -3.74 -3.51 -1.85
CA ALA A 30 -4.20 -4.89 -1.78
C ALA A 30 -5.03 -5.27 -3.02
N LEU A 31 -5.96 -4.41 -3.45
CA LEU A 31 -6.75 -4.63 -4.66
C LEU A 31 -5.86 -4.67 -5.92
N THR A 32 -4.88 -3.78 -6.02
CA THR A 32 -3.94 -3.76 -7.15
C THR A 32 -3.06 -5.01 -7.18
N VAL A 33 -2.58 -5.48 -6.04
CA VAL A 33 -1.75 -6.70 -5.95
C VAL A 33 -2.59 -7.95 -6.26
N LEU A 34 -3.79 -8.07 -5.71
CA LEU A 34 -4.67 -9.22 -5.96
C LEU A 34 -5.17 -9.23 -7.40
N GLY A 35 -5.66 -8.09 -7.89
CA GLY A 35 -6.13 -7.93 -9.27
C GLY A 35 -4.99 -8.05 -10.29
N GLY A 36 -3.84 -7.44 -9.99
CA GLY A 36 -2.63 -7.55 -10.79
C GLY A 36 -2.10 -8.98 -10.84
N GLY A 37 -2.07 -9.69 -9.71
CA GLY A 37 -1.69 -11.10 -9.65
C GLY A 37 -2.64 -12.00 -10.44
N ALA A 38 -3.96 -11.77 -10.34
CA ALA A 38 -4.95 -12.49 -11.13
C ALA A 38 -4.80 -12.24 -12.63
N LEU A 39 -4.58 -10.98 -13.04
CA LEU A 39 -4.33 -10.62 -14.43
C LEU A 39 -3.01 -11.21 -14.93
N TYR A 40 -1.94 -11.13 -14.14
CA TYR A 40 -0.63 -11.71 -14.44
C TYR A 40 -0.75 -13.22 -14.65
N TYR A 41 -1.44 -13.93 -13.76
CA TYR A 41 -1.70 -15.36 -13.89
C TYR A 41 -2.47 -15.68 -15.18
N ALA A 42 -3.53 -14.93 -15.46
CA ALA A 42 -4.36 -15.14 -16.65
C ALA A 42 -3.59 -14.88 -17.97
N ILE A 43 -2.63 -13.96 -17.97
CA ILE A 43 -1.75 -13.72 -19.12
C ILE A 43 -0.71 -14.83 -19.22
N ALA A 44 -0.01 -15.14 -18.13
CA ALA A 44 1.02 -16.18 -18.07
C ALA A 44 0.51 -17.53 -18.59
N GLN A 45 -0.70 -17.93 -18.19
CA GLN A 45 -1.34 -19.16 -18.65
C GLN A 45 -1.65 -19.17 -20.15
N ARG A 46 -1.91 -18.00 -20.76
CA ARG A 46 -2.17 -17.90 -22.20
C ARG A 46 -0.90 -17.90 -23.03
N VAL A 47 0.19 -17.36 -22.50
CA VAL A 47 1.48 -17.22 -23.21
C VAL A 47 2.46 -18.34 -22.88
N GLY A 48 2.08 -19.28 -22.01
CA GLY A 48 2.87 -20.45 -21.64
C GLY A 48 4.03 -20.18 -20.69
N GLU A 49 3.97 -19.10 -19.91
CA GLU A 49 5.02 -18.75 -18.94
C GLU A 49 4.88 -19.55 -17.64
N PRO A 50 5.99 -19.92 -16.97
CA PRO A 50 5.98 -20.86 -15.86
C PRO A 50 5.49 -20.18 -14.57
N VAL A 51 4.17 -20.16 -14.38
CA VAL A 51 3.51 -19.70 -13.15
C VAL A 51 2.58 -20.82 -12.66
N ARG A 52 2.90 -21.42 -11.52
CA ARG A 52 2.27 -22.65 -11.02
C ARG A 52 0.87 -22.41 -10.46
N GLY A 53 0.55 -21.19 -10.03
CA GLY A 53 -0.77 -20.88 -9.50
C GLY A 53 -1.04 -19.40 -9.25
N LEU A 54 -2.29 -19.09 -8.91
CA LEU A 54 -2.74 -17.73 -8.62
C LEU A 54 -2.02 -17.13 -7.41
N SER A 55 -1.79 -17.91 -6.35
CA SER A 55 -1.06 -17.46 -5.16
C SER A 55 0.38 -17.08 -5.47
N GLU A 56 1.05 -17.85 -6.34
CA GLU A 56 2.38 -17.53 -6.83
C GLU A 56 2.38 -16.25 -7.65
N ALA A 57 1.40 -16.06 -8.55
CA ALA A 57 1.28 -14.83 -9.33
C ALA A 57 1.05 -13.59 -8.46
N VAL A 58 0.22 -13.70 -7.42
CA VAL A 58 0.02 -12.64 -6.42
C VAL A 58 1.31 -12.33 -5.68
N TYR A 59 2.05 -13.37 -5.28
CA TYR A 59 3.36 -13.21 -4.64
C TYR A 59 4.37 -12.52 -5.58
N LEU A 60 4.44 -12.91 -6.85
CA LEU A 60 5.28 -12.27 -7.87
C LEU A 60 4.96 -10.78 -8.01
N VAL A 61 3.68 -10.42 -8.17
CA VAL A 61 3.25 -9.02 -8.31
C VAL A 61 3.53 -8.21 -7.04
N LEU A 62 3.31 -8.80 -5.86
CA LEU A 62 3.63 -8.18 -4.58
C LEU A 62 5.12 -7.86 -4.49
N THR A 63 5.99 -8.84 -4.77
CA THR A 63 7.44 -8.67 -4.66
C THR A 63 8.01 -7.70 -5.71
N MET A 64 7.47 -7.72 -6.94
CA MET A 64 7.76 -6.71 -7.96
C MET A 64 7.40 -5.29 -7.51
N SER A 65 6.29 -5.13 -6.78
CA SER A 65 5.87 -3.80 -6.29
C SER A 65 6.89 -3.16 -5.34
N PHE A 66 7.73 -3.97 -4.69
CA PHE A 66 8.81 -3.52 -3.81
C PHE A 66 10.18 -3.52 -4.49
N LEU A 67 10.24 -3.60 -5.83
CA LEU A 67 11.47 -3.69 -6.62
C LEU A 67 12.32 -4.93 -6.29
N GLN A 68 11.70 -5.99 -5.76
CA GLN A 68 12.38 -7.23 -5.38
C GLN A 68 11.76 -8.43 -6.11
N PRO A 69 11.76 -8.49 -7.45
CA PRO A 69 11.14 -9.59 -8.17
C PRO A 69 11.78 -10.93 -7.79
N VAL A 70 10.95 -11.91 -7.46
CA VAL A 70 11.40 -13.28 -7.17
C VAL A 70 11.17 -14.12 -8.42
N GLY A 71 12.23 -14.56 -9.09
CA GLY A 71 12.14 -15.37 -10.31
C GLY A 71 12.74 -14.70 -11.54
N GLY A 72 12.65 -15.38 -12.69
CA GLY A 72 13.20 -14.90 -13.96
C GLY A 72 12.40 -13.74 -14.55
N PHE A 73 13.05 -12.93 -15.38
CA PHE A 73 12.36 -11.92 -16.19
C PHE A 73 11.59 -12.60 -17.34
N PRO A 74 10.29 -12.33 -17.51
CA PRO A 74 9.47 -13.01 -18.52
C PRO A 74 9.86 -12.58 -19.94
N HIS A 75 9.58 -13.44 -20.92
CA HIS A 75 9.84 -13.19 -22.34
C HIS A 75 8.72 -12.36 -22.97
N HIS A 76 7.49 -12.47 -22.43
CA HIS A 76 6.34 -11.78 -23.00
C HIS A 76 6.29 -10.29 -22.58
N PRO A 77 6.20 -9.33 -23.52
CA PRO A 77 6.29 -7.89 -23.22
C PRO A 77 5.18 -7.40 -22.28
N LEU A 78 3.97 -7.98 -22.35
CA LEU A 78 2.90 -7.63 -21.39
C LEU A 78 3.27 -7.97 -19.95
N LEU A 79 3.95 -9.11 -19.70
CA LEU A 79 4.39 -9.48 -18.36
C LEU A 79 5.58 -8.62 -17.92
N GLN A 80 6.46 -8.26 -18.85
CA GLN A 80 7.57 -7.33 -18.59
C GLN A 80 7.06 -5.96 -18.14
N ALA A 81 5.95 -5.47 -18.70
CA ALA A 81 5.36 -4.20 -18.28
C ALA A 81 5.02 -4.18 -16.78
N PHE A 82 4.62 -5.31 -16.19
CA PHE A 82 4.37 -5.39 -14.74
C PHE A 82 5.63 -5.11 -13.91
N TYR A 83 6.81 -5.52 -14.39
CA TYR A 83 8.08 -5.29 -13.72
C TYR A 83 8.45 -3.81 -13.64
N PHE A 84 7.89 -2.95 -14.48
CA PHE A 84 8.12 -1.51 -14.45
C PHE A 84 6.97 -0.76 -13.78
N ILE A 85 5.72 -1.16 -14.06
CA ILE A 85 4.53 -0.47 -13.56
C ILE A 85 4.32 -0.73 -12.06
N MET A 86 4.48 -1.98 -11.60
CA MET A 86 4.20 -2.33 -10.21
C MET A 86 5.12 -1.64 -9.20
N PRO A 87 6.45 -1.50 -9.44
CA PRO A 87 7.31 -0.64 -8.63
C PRO A 87 6.79 0.78 -8.43
N LEU A 88 6.31 1.42 -9.50
CA LEU A 88 5.79 2.78 -9.45
C LEU A 88 4.52 2.85 -8.60
N VAL A 89 3.65 1.85 -8.73
CA VAL A 89 2.47 1.71 -7.87
C VAL A 89 2.88 1.53 -6.40
N GLY A 90 3.82 0.63 -6.11
CA GLY A 90 4.31 0.38 -4.76
C GLY A 90 4.89 1.64 -4.13
N ILE A 91 5.80 2.32 -4.81
CA ILE A 91 6.36 3.60 -4.36
C ILE A 91 5.27 4.66 -4.17
N GLY A 92 4.34 4.78 -5.12
CA GLY A 92 3.24 5.75 -5.05
C GLY A 92 2.33 5.54 -3.86
N VAL A 93 2.00 4.29 -3.54
CA VAL A 93 1.21 3.93 -2.34
C VAL A 93 1.99 4.25 -1.07
N LEU A 94 3.27 3.87 -1.01
CA LEU A 94 4.12 4.14 0.15
C LEU A 94 4.27 5.65 0.40
N ALA A 95 4.48 6.42 -0.67
CA ALA A 95 4.58 7.88 -0.61
C ALA A 95 3.28 8.52 -0.08
N GLN A 96 2.11 8.06 -0.53
CA GLN A 96 0.82 8.51 -0.01
C GLN A 96 0.66 8.16 1.47
N GLY A 97 1.07 6.95 1.88
CA GLY A 97 1.08 6.55 3.27
C GLY A 97 1.94 7.49 4.13
N LEU A 98 3.16 7.81 3.68
CA LEU A 98 4.06 8.70 4.41
C LEU A 98 3.58 10.17 4.43
N ALA A 99 2.99 10.66 3.34
CA ALA A 99 2.51 12.04 3.22
C ALA A 99 1.39 12.39 4.22
N VAL A 100 0.53 11.42 4.58
CA VAL A 100 -0.53 11.60 5.60
C VAL A 100 0.06 11.97 6.97
N PHE A 101 1.28 11.54 7.30
CA PHE A 101 1.92 11.86 8.57
C PHE A 101 2.68 13.20 8.59
N GLY A 102 2.97 13.77 7.41
CA GLY A 102 3.79 14.98 7.30
C GLY A 102 3.01 16.30 7.23
N ASN A 103 1.68 16.27 7.34
CA ASN A 103 0.85 17.41 6.97
C ASN A 103 0.77 18.49 8.09
N PRO A 104 1.27 19.73 7.87
CA PRO A 104 1.38 20.77 8.91
C PRO A 104 0.04 21.41 9.34
N GLU A 105 -1.07 21.10 8.69
CA GLU A 105 -2.38 21.75 8.94
C GLU A 105 -2.98 21.39 10.32
N HIS A 106 -2.60 20.23 10.87
CA HIS A 106 -2.97 19.83 12.24
C HIS A 106 -2.21 20.63 13.32
N VAL A 107 -1.04 21.19 12.99
CA VAL A 107 -0.24 21.99 13.94
C VAL A 107 -0.84 23.38 14.13
N HIS A 108 -1.45 23.95 13.09
CA HIS A 108 -2.03 25.30 13.15
C HIS A 108 -3.31 25.36 13.99
N ALA A 109 -4.13 24.30 13.98
CA ALA A 109 -5.34 24.22 14.81
C ALA A 109 -5.03 24.15 16.31
N LEU A 110 -3.93 23.50 16.71
CA LEU A 110 -3.51 23.38 18.11
C LEU A 110 -2.91 24.67 18.68
N ILE A 111 -2.27 25.49 17.83
CA ILE A 111 -1.71 26.78 18.27
C ILE A 111 -2.81 27.81 18.53
N HIS A 112 -3.92 27.75 17.76
CA HIS A 112 -5.02 28.71 17.90
C HIS A 112 -5.88 28.48 19.16
N ASP A 113 -5.92 27.24 19.67
CA ASP A 113 -6.67 26.87 20.88
C ASP A 113 -5.87 27.10 22.17
N CYS A 114 -4.55 27.26 22.08
CA CYS A 114 -3.68 27.60 23.22
C CYS A 114 -3.54 29.12 23.44
N GLN A 115 -4.05 29.93 22.50
CA GLN A 115 -4.03 31.39 22.51
C GLN A 115 -5.36 32.03 22.95
N ARG A 116 -6.34 31.21 23.39
CA ARG A 116 -7.64 31.67 23.90
C ARG A 116 -7.89 31.08 25.29
#